data_AF-A0A9D7L8P2-F1
#
_entry.id   AF-A0A9D7L8P2-F1
#
_cell.length_a   1.000
_cell.length_b   1.000
_cell.length_c   1.000
_cell.angle_alpha   90.00
_cell.angle_beta   90.00
_cell.angle_gamma   90.00
#
_symmetry.space_group_name_H-M   'P 1'
#
loop_
_entity.id
_entity.type
_entity.pdbx_description
1 polymer ?
#
loop_
_entity_poly.entity_id
_entity_poly.type
_entity_poly.pdbx_seq_one_letter_code
_entity_poly.pdbx_strand_id
1 'polypeptide(L)'
;MKPGIRTVTALIFVLNSPFASAQWTITVLHPYAVSPYGDSTGTAAYGNKQGGQGPDGASSGAMWLGTAESYINLRPSETLGYSYVSAMNESHQGGVVKVLVEGSLQEQAALWNGSGASYINMNPNGATSSGIAAMSSSQQGGHAKFGGVVQAGILVRHPRNHGVSLHPSGPSTPAFPP
;
A
#
# COMPACT_ATOMS: atom_id res chain seq x y z
N MET A 1 49.32 70.46 11.70
CA MET A 1 47.98 70.31 11.10
C MET A 1 48.01 69.09 10.18
N LYS A 2 47.06 68.17 10.31
CA LYS A 2 46.99 66.87 9.60
C LYS A 2 46.36 67.01 8.20
N PRO A 3 46.84 66.32 7.16
CA PRO A 3 46.05 65.98 5.98
C PRO A 3 45.41 64.60 6.16
N GLY A 4 44.08 64.53 6.01
CA GLY A 4 43.29 63.30 6.15
C GLY A 4 43.20 62.51 4.84
N ILE A 5 43.57 61.24 4.90
CA ILE A 5 43.31 60.26 3.83
C ILE A 5 41.89 59.72 4.03
N ARG A 6 41.03 59.89 3.02
CA ARG A 6 39.70 59.29 2.97
C ARG A 6 39.81 57.94 2.26
N THR A 7 39.76 56.86 3.00
CA THR A 7 39.60 55.51 2.45
C THR A 7 38.12 55.29 2.14
N VAL A 8 37.78 55.09 0.87
CA VAL A 8 36.45 54.62 0.46
C VAL A 8 36.47 53.10 0.50
N THR A 9 35.84 52.50 1.51
CA THR A 9 35.62 51.05 1.56
C THR A 9 34.38 50.74 0.75
N ALA A 10 34.56 50.11 -0.42
CA ALA A 10 33.47 49.50 -1.17
C ALA A 10 33.04 48.22 -0.44
N LEU A 11 31.81 48.20 0.08
CA LEU A 11 31.19 47.01 0.65
C LEU A 11 30.67 46.16 -0.51
N ILE A 12 31.38 45.09 -0.88
CA ILE A 12 30.85 44.08 -1.81
C ILE A 12 29.84 43.25 -1.03
N PHE A 13 28.54 43.54 -1.20
CA PHE A 13 27.49 42.60 -0.84
C PHE A 13 27.56 41.42 -1.81
N VAL A 14 28.25 40.35 -1.42
CA VAL A 14 28.02 39.05 -2.05
C VAL A 14 26.63 38.61 -1.61
N LEU A 15 25.64 38.75 -2.51
CA LEU A 15 24.36 38.08 -2.40
C LEU A 15 24.62 36.57 -2.43
N ASN A 16 24.84 35.98 -1.26
CA ASN A 16 24.72 34.54 -1.07
C ASN A 16 23.26 34.19 -1.37
N SER A 17 22.96 33.83 -2.61
CA SER A 17 21.74 33.13 -2.94
C SER A 17 21.89 31.73 -2.34
N PRO A 18 21.15 31.34 -1.28
CA PRO A 18 21.12 29.94 -0.91
C PRO A 18 20.36 29.25 -2.03
N PHE A 19 21.08 28.71 -3.01
CA PHE A 19 20.54 27.62 -3.79
C PHE A 19 20.23 26.53 -2.78
N ALA A 20 18.95 26.35 -2.45
CA ALA A 20 18.49 25.23 -1.65
C ALA A 20 18.76 23.96 -2.46
N SER A 21 19.96 23.43 -2.34
CA SER A 21 20.30 22.09 -2.80
C SER A 21 19.55 21.12 -1.90
N ALA A 22 18.51 20.49 -2.44
CA ALA A 22 17.89 19.36 -1.77
C ALA A 22 18.91 18.21 -1.71
N GLN A 23 19.58 18.08 -0.57
CA GLN A 23 20.37 16.88 -0.26
C GLN A 23 19.38 15.77 0.10
N TRP A 24 19.20 14.81 -0.80
CA TRP A 24 18.41 13.63 -0.53
C TRP A 24 19.31 12.51 -0.01
N THR A 25 18.80 11.73 0.93
CA THR A 25 19.41 10.46 1.36
C THR A 25 18.52 9.33 0.91
N ILE A 26 19.11 8.30 0.30
CA ILE A 26 18.39 7.06 -0.03
C ILE A 26 18.71 6.05 1.07
N THR A 27 17.67 5.50 1.67
CA THR A 27 17.77 4.31 2.52
C THR A 27 17.28 3.11 1.73
N VAL A 28 18.14 2.10 1.56
CA VAL A 28 17.78 0.85 0.88
C VAL A 28 17.08 -0.07 1.87
N LEU A 29 15.88 -0.54 1.53
CA LEU A 29 15.06 -1.42 2.37
C LEU A 29 15.15 -2.90 1.95
N HIS A 30 15.85 -3.21 0.86
CA HIS A 30 15.94 -4.57 0.35
C HIS A 30 16.73 -5.49 1.32
N PRO A 31 16.14 -6.60 1.81
CA PRO A 31 16.80 -7.50 2.77
C PRO A 31 17.70 -8.52 2.05
N TYR A 32 18.92 -8.12 1.67
CA TYR A 32 19.87 -8.99 0.96
C TYR A 32 20.21 -10.29 1.72
N ALA A 33 20.11 -10.29 3.06
CA ALA A 33 20.31 -11.49 3.89
C ALA A 33 19.19 -12.53 3.73
N VAL A 34 17.99 -12.11 3.29
CA VAL A 34 16.84 -13.00 3.04
C VAL A 34 16.90 -13.55 1.62
N SER A 35 17.14 -12.69 0.63
CA SER A 35 17.19 -13.09 -0.78
C SER A 35 18.08 -12.13 -1.57
N PRO A 36 19.34 -12.52 -1.88
CA PRO A 36 20.29 -11.65 -2.59
C PRO A 36 19.91 -11.30 -4.03
N TYR A 37 19.06 -12.12 -4.65
CA TYR A 37 18.70 -12.04 -6.07
C TYR A 37 17.20 -11.78 -6.30
N GLY A 38 16.41 -11.66 -5.23
CA GLY A 38 15.00 -11.32 -5.36
C GLY A 38 14.81 -9.82 -5.61
N ASP A 39 13.62 -9.46 -6.09
CA ASP A 39 13.22 -8.05 -6.21
C ASP A 39 12.41 -7.62 -4.99
N SER A 40 12.53 -6.36 -4.60
CA SER A 40 11.64 -5.76 -3.60
C SER A 40 11.16 -4.40 -4.07
N THR A 41 9.91 -4.07 -3.75
CA THR A 41 9.30 -2.78 -4.07
C THR A 41 8.59 -2.21 -2.85
N GLY A 42 8.74 -0.89 -2.64
CA GLY A 42 7.94 -0.13 -1.68
C GLY A 42 6.82 0.60 -2.41
N THR A 43 5.58 0.41 -1.99
CA THR A 43 4.37 0.93 -2.65
C THR A 43 3.48 1.70 -1.68
N ALA A 44 3.65 1.50 -0.37
CA ALA A 44 2.90 2.19 0.68
C ALA A 44 3.84 2.67 1.78
N ALA A 45 3.50 3.78 2.42
CA ALA A 45 4.20 4.28 3.59
C ALA A 45 3.22 4.97 4.54
N TYR A 46 3.47 4.82 5.84
CA TYR A 46 2.79 5.58 6.88
C TYR A 46 3.76 5.82 8.04
N GLY A 47 4.04 7.09 8.34
CA GLY A 47 5.06 7.45 9.31
C GLY A 47 6.42 6.82 8.95
N ASN A 48 7.00 6.07 9.89
CA ASN A 48 8.26 5.35 9.70
C ASN A 48 8.10 3.93 9.13
N LYS A 49 6.88 3.52 8.76
CA LYS A 49 6.59 2.19 8.20
C LYS A 49 6.49 2.25 6.69
N GLN A 50 7.02 1.24 6.02
CA GLN A 50 6.90 1.05 4.58
C GLN A 50 6.28 -0.31 4.31
N GLY A 51 5.56 -0.45 3.21
CA GLY A 51 5.00 -1.71 2.77
C GLY A 51 5.09 -1.85 1.26
N GLY A 52 5.03 -3.09 0.82
CA GLY A 52 5.02 -3.41 -0.60
C GLY A 52 5.25 -4.89 -0.84
N GLN A 53 6.24 -5.21 -1.67
CA GLN A 53 6.64 -6.58 -2.00
C GLN A 53 8.07 -6.83 -1.56
N GLY A 54 8.27 -7.91 -0.81
CA GLY A 54 9.55 -8.45 -0.37
C GLY A 54 10.07 -9.50 -1.34
N PRO A 55 11.36 -9.84 -1.21
CA PRO A 55 12.09 -10.66 -2.18
C PRO A 55 11.89 -12.17 -1.99
N ASP A 56 11.01 -12.58 -1.08
CA ASP A 56 10.77 -13.96 -0.69
C ASP A 56 9.85 -14.65 -1.71
N GLY A 57 10.43 -15.27 -2.74
CA GLY A 57 9.67 -16.04 -3.72
C GLY A 57 8.70 -15.18 -4.55
N ALA A 58 7.57 -15.74 -4.97
CA ALA A 58 6.62 -15.12 -5.90
C ALA A 58 5.95 -13.85 -5.32
N SER A 59 6.67 -12.73 -5.19
CA SER A 59 6.23 -11.45 -4.61
C SER A 59 5.49 -11.66 -3.29
N SER A 60 6.21 -11.69 -2.17
CA SER A 60 5.58 -11.77 -0.85
C SER A 60 5.23 -10.37 -0.36
N GLY A 61 4.03 -10.15 0.17
CA GLY A 61 3.68 -8.89 0.81
C GLY A 61 4.66 -8.61 1.94
N ALA A 62 5.10 -7.37 2.08
CA ALA A 62 6.17 -7.01 3.00
C ALA A 62 5.87 -5.72 3.76
N MET A 63 6.47 -5.62 4.94
CA MET A 63 6.57 -4.40 5.73
C MET A 63 8.01 -4.16 6.19
N TRP A 64 8.41 -2.89 6.29
CA TRP A 64 9.66 -2.43 6.87
C TRP A 64 9.40 -1.28 7.85
N LEU A 65 10.36 -1.06 8.75
CA LEU A 65 10.42 0.02 9.74
C LEU A 65 11.63 0.92 9.50
N GLY A 66 11.90 1.26 8.24
CA GLY A 66 12.95 2.20 7.85
C GLY A 66 14.34 1.59 7.62
N THR A 67 14.53 0.27 7.79
CA THR A 67 15.79 -0.42 7.44
C THR A 67 15.54 -1.75 6.74
N ALA A 68 16.55 -2.28 6.06
CA ALA A 68 16.47 -3.60 5.42
C ALA A 68 16.31 -4.74 6.45
N GLU A 69 16.96 -4.63 7.61
CA GLU A 69 16.94 -5.65 8.68
C GLU A 69 15.56 -5.72 9.37
N SER A 70 14.78 -4.65 9.28
CA SER A 70 13.41 -4.59 9.82
C SER A 70 12.36 -5.28 8.95
N TYR A 71 12.80 -6.03 7.94
CA TYR A 71 11.93 -6.76 7.02
C TYR A 71 10.99 -7.73 7.75
N ILE A 72 9.70 -7.60 7.44
CA ILE A 72 8.64 -8.49 7.92
C ILE A 72 7.89 -9.04 6.70
N ASN A 73 7.89 -10.37 6.59
CA ASN A 73 7.07 -11.07 5.61
C ASN A 73 5.60 -11.10 6.05
N LEU A 74 4.71 -10.57 5.22
CA LEU A 74 3.27 -10.53 5.42
C LEU A 74 2.51 -11.58 4.60
N ARG A 75 3.20 -12.44 3.86
CA ARG A 75 2.57 -13.57 3.18
C ARG A 75 1.94 -14.52 4.21
N PRO A 76 0.63 -14.80 4.12
CA PRO A 76 0.01 -15.80 4.98
C PRO A 76 0.43 -17.21 4.53
N SER A 77 0.67 -18.11 5.48
CA SER A 77 1.22 -19.46 5.21
C SER A 77 0.25 -20.35 4.41
N GLU A 78 -1.06 -20.13 4.54
CA GLU A 78 -2.08 -20.84 3.76
C GLU A 78 -2.17 -20.39 2.28
N THR A 79 -1.46 -19.32 1.89
CA THR A 79 -1.54 -18.78 0.52
C THR A 79 -0.51 -19.42 -0.41
N LEU A 80 -1.01 -19.95 -1.53
CA LEU A 80 -0.17 -20.63 -2.52
C LEU A 80 0.41 -19.66 -3.56
N GLY A 81 -0.16 -18.46 -3.72
CA GLY A 81 0.27 -17.47 -4.70
C GLY A 81 1.04 -16.29 -4.11
N TYR A 82 1.12 -15.21 -4.89
CA TYR A 82 1.75 -13.96 -4.46
C TYR A 82 0.89 -13.18 -3.46
N SER A 83 1.50 -12.22 -2.78
CA SER A 83 0.83 -11.20 -2.00
C SER A 83 1.52 -9.86 -2.19
N TYR A 84 0.78 -8.76 -2.04
CA TYR A 84 1.39 -7.45 -2.06
C TYR A 84 0.64 -6.50 -1.13
N VAL A 85 1.38 -5.59 -0.52
CA VAL A 85 0.80 -4.43 0.17
C VAL A 85 0.74 -3.27 -0.82
N SER A 86 -0.34 -2.50 -0.79
CA SER A 86 -0.59 -1.32 -1.65
C SER A 86 -1.10 -0.12 -0.85
N ALA A 87 -1.61 -0.35 0.36
CA ALA A 87 -2.11 0.69 1.22
C ALA A 87 -1.70 0.43 2.67
N MET A 88 -1.49 1.48 3.45
CA MET A 88 -1.16 1.38 4.87
C MET A 88 -1.77 2.52 5.65
N ASN A 89 -2.11 2.25 6.90
CA ASN A 89 -2.32 3.26 7.92
C ASN A 89 -1.43 2.95 9.14
N GLU A 90 -1.69 3.60 10.27
CA GLU A 90 -0.90 3.42 11.49
C GLU A 90 -0.78 1.96 11.95
N SER A 91 -1.87 1.20 11.84
CA SER A 91 -1.98 -0.13 12.43
C SER A 91 -2.11 -1.25 11.40
N HIS A 92 -2.55 -0.95 10.19
CA HIS A 92 -2.89 -1.96 9.20
C HIS A 92 -2.18 -1.78 7.88
N GLN A 93 -1.94 -2.91 7.22
CA GLN A 93 -1.53 -3.00 5.82
C GLN A 93 -2.71 -3.55 5.04
N GLY A 94 -2.94 -3.00 3.86
CA GLY A 94 -3.96 -3.46 2.92
C GLY A 94 -3.35 -3.77 1.58
N GLY A 95 -3.90 -4.77 0.91
CA GLY A 95 -3.50 -5.12 -0.45
C GLY A 95 -4.22 -6.37 -0.92
N VAL A 96 -3.47 -7.32 -1.49
CA VAL A 96 -4.03 -8.58 -1.98
C VAL A 96 -3.20 -9.78 -1.56
N VAL A 97 -3.87 -10.92 -1.54
CA VAL A 97 -3.27 -12.25 -1.56
C VAL A 97 -3.83 -13.03 -2.74
N LYS A 98 -3.03 -13.94 -3.30
CA LYS A 98 -3.48 -14.88 -4.32
C LYS A 98 -3.65 -16.26 -3.69
N VAL A 99 -4.88 -16.76 -3.72
CA VAL A 99 -5.31 -17.98 -3.05
C VAL A 99 -5.97 -18.95 -4.04
N LEU A 100 -5.90 -20.24 -3.74
CA LEU A 100 -6.58 -21.27 -4.53
C LEU A 100 -8.01 -21.44 -4.03
N VAL A 101 -8.99 -21.16 -4.87
CA VAL A 101 -10.43 -21.34 -4.59
C VAL A 101 -11.00 -22.22 -5.69
N GLU A 102 -11.55 -23.37 -5.30
CA GLU A 102 -12.20 -24.32 -6.23
C GLU A 102 -11.32 -24.67 -7.45
N GLY A 103 -10.01 -24.81 -7.24
CA GLY A 103 -9.05 -25.18 -8.30
C GLY A 103 -8.57 -24.00 -9.18
N SER A 104 -9.04 -22.78 -8.93
CA SER A 104 -8.59 -21.57 -9.63
C SER A 104 -7.88 -20.59 -8.69
N LEU A 105 -6.79 -19.97 -9.15
CA LEU A 105 -6.09 -18.95 -8.38
C LEU A 105 -6.80 -17.60 -8.50
N GLN A 106 -7.28 -17.08 -7.37
CA GLN A 106 -8.02 -15.83 -7.28
C GLN A 106 -7.27 -14.82 -6.40
N GLU A 107 -7.30 -13.55 -6.78
CA GLU A 107 -6.84 -12.46 -5.92
C GLU A 107 -7.93 -12.07 -4.94
N GLN A 108 -7.56 -11.92 -3.68
CA GLN A 108 -8.47 -11.53 -2.61
C GLN A 108 -7.90 -10.35 -1.86
N ALA A 109 -8.75 -9.37 -1.61
CA ALA A 109 -8.44 -8.25 -0.76
C ALA A 109 -7.99 -8.76 0.61
N ALA A 110 -6.86 -8.24 1.08
CA ALA A 110 -6.21 -8.69 2.29
C ALA A 110 -5.91 -7.51 3.21
N LEU A 111 -6.19 -7.71 4.50
CA LEU A 111 -5.81 -6.79 5.56
C LEU A 111 -4.87 -7.52 6.53
N TRP A 112 -3.79 -6.86 6.93
CA TRP A 112 -2.85 -7.36 7.92
C TRP A 112 -2.65 -6.35 9.05
N ASN A 113 -2.19 -6.86 10.20
CA ASN A 113 -1.75 -6.10 11.37
C ASN A 113 -0.30 -6.51 11.73
N GLY A 114 0.64 -6.16 10.85
CA GLY A 114 2.08 -6.28 11.11
C GLY A 114 2.66 -7.69 11.05
N SER A 115 1.89 -8.72 10.66
CA SER A 115 2.41 -10.07 10.43
C SER A 115 1.59 -10.84 9.40
N GLY A 116 2.19 -11.81 8.71
CA GLY A 116 1.42 -12.71 7.82
C GLY A 116 0.33 -13.51 8.54
N ALA A 117 0.55 -13.86 9.81
CA ALA A 117 -0.42 -14.58 10.63
C ALA A 117 -1.65 -13.75 11.03
N SER A 118 -1.56 -12.42 10.97
CA SER A 118 -2.67 -11.50 11.26
C SER A 118 -3.59 -11.24 10.06
N TYR A 119 -3.39 -11.99 8.97
CA TYR A 119 -4.16 -11.86 7.74
C TYR A 119 -5.66 -12.02 7.98
N ILE A 120 -6.41 -11.09 7.40
CA ILE A 120 -7.87 -11.11 7.34
C ILE A 120 -8.27 -11.04 5.87
N ASN A 121 -9.06 -12.02 5.44
CA ASN A 121 -9.70 -12.01 4.14
C ASN A 121 -10.79 -10.94 4.08
N MET A 122 -10.63 -9.97 3.18
CA MET A 122 -11.55 -8.87 2.93
C MET A 122 -12.29 -9.03 1.59
N ASN A 123 -12.25 -10.22 0.98
CA ASN A 123 -12.95 -10.47 -0.27
C ASN A 123 -14.48 -10.35 -0.08
N PRO A 124 -15.16 -9.47 -0.82
CA PRO A 124 -16.62 -9.39 -0.76
C PRO A 124 -17.26 -10.71 -1.20
N ASN A 125 -18.39 -11.07 -0.58
CA ASN A 125 -19.12 -12.27 -0.98
C ASN A 125 -19.59 -12.17 -2.45
N GLY A 126 -19.34 -13.22 -3.23
CA GLY A 126 -19.66 -13.27 -4.66
C GLY A 126 -18.61 -12.60 -5.57
N ALA A 127 -17.57 -11.98 -5.01
CA ALA A 127 -16.46 -11.46 -5.80
C ALA A 127 -15.46 -12.57 -6.15
N THR A 128 -15.10 -12.67 -7.43
CA THR A 128 -14.09 -13.63 -7.94
C THR A 128 -12.68 -13.06 -7.93
N SER A 129 -12.55 -11.77 -7.65
CA SER A 129 -11.27 -11.06 -7.48
C SER A 129 -11.54 -9.77 -6.71
N SER A 130 -10.64 -9.38 -5.81
CA SER A 130 -10.70 -8.09 -5.13
C SER A 130 -9.34 -7.63 -4.64
N GLY A 131 -9.22 -6.34 -4.34
CA GLY A 131 -8.04 -5.79 -3.71
C GLY A 131 -8.28 -4.48 -3.01
N ILE A 132 -7.57 -4.27 -1.89
CA ILE A 132 -7.47 -2.96 -1.25
C ILE A 132 -6.41 -2.17 -2.03
N ALA A 133 -6.73 -0.94 -2.42
CA ALA A 133 -5.83 -0.06 -3.17
C ALA A 133 -5.52 1.24 -2.40
N ALA A 134 -6.38 1.61 -1.45
CA ALA A 134 -6.21 2.79 -0.62
C ALA A 134 -6.78 2.53 0.78
N MET A 135 -6.28 3.25 1.78
CA MET A 135 -6.76 3.10 3.14
C MET A 135 -6.62 4.42 3.91
N SER A 136 -7.62 4.72 4.74
CA SER A 136 -7.56 5.75 5.78
C SER A 136 -7.50 5.10 7.17
N SER A 137 -7.58 5.88 8.24
CA SER A 137 -7.70 5.32 9.60
C SER A 137 -8.98 4.50 9.80
N SER A 138 -10.03 4.72 9.01
CA SER A 138 -11.36 4.13 9.22
C SER A 138 -11.95 3.38 8.02
N GLN A 139 -11.36 3.50 6.83
CA GLN A 139 -11.91 2.92 5.60
C GLN A 139 -10.84 2.25 4.76
N GLN A 140 -11.20 1.12 4.16
CA GLN A 140 -10.42 0.46 3.12
C GLN A 140 -11.13 0.68 1.78
N GLY A 141 -10.47 1.34 0.84
CA GLY A 141 -10.95 1.57 -0.51
C GLY A 141 -10.25 0.64 -1.49
N GLY A 142 -10.97 0.19 -2.52
CA GLY A 142 -10.41 -0.75 -3.48
C GLY A 142 -11.38 -1.13 -4.58
N HIS A 143 -11.23 -2.37 -5.06
CA HIS A 143 -12.04 -2.90 -6.14
C HIS A 143 -12.47 -4.34 -5.86
N ALA A 144 -13.56 -4.76 -6.50
CA ALA A 144 -14.03 -6.14 -6.50
C ALA A 144 -14.67 -6.48 -7.86
N LYS A 145 -14.54 -7.75 -8.27
CA LYS A 145 -15.05 -8.26 -9.54
C LYS A 145 -16.24 -9.18 -9.33
N PHE A 146 -17.40 -8.79 -9.84
CA PHE A 146 -18.65 -9.56 -9.77
C PHE A 146 -19.13 -9.88 -11.19
N GLY A 147 -19.42 -11.16 -11.47
CA GLY A 147 -19.96 -11.55 -12.78
C GLY A 147 -19.11 -11.10 -13.97
N GLY A 148 -17.79 -10.99 -13.79
CA GLY A 148 -16.88 -10.49 -14.83
C GLY A 148 -16.60 -8.98 -14.80
N VAL A 149 -17.35 -8.19 -14.04
CA VAL A 149 -17.25 -6.72 -14.00
C VAL A 149 -16.49 -6.25 -12.77
N VAL A 150 -15.43 -5.46 -12.97
CA VAL A 150 -14.68 -4.82 -11.88
C VAL A 150 -15.39 -3.53 -11.46
N GLN A 151 -15.60 -3.37 -10.17
CA GLN A 151 -16.26 -2.21 -9.56
C GLN A 151 -15.37 -1.65 -8.44
N ALA A 152 -15.25 -0.33 -8.38
CA ALA A 152 -14.64 0.35 -7.24
C ALA A 152 -15.60 0.32 -6.04
N GLY A 153 -15.06 0.26 -4.82
CA GLY A 153 -15.88 0.25 -3.62
C GLY A 153 -15.11 0.45 -2.33
N ILE A 154 -15.86 0.64 -1.25
CA ILE A 154 -15.34 0.55 0.10
C ILE A 154 -15.48 -0.89 0.57
N LEU A 155 -14.37 -1.48 1.01
CA LEU A 155 -14.31 -2.83 1.53
C LEU A 155 -14.49 -2.75 3.04
N VAL A 156 -15.70 -3.06 3.52
CA VAL A 156 -15.98 -3.10 4.96
C VAL A 156 -15.98 -4.54 5.45
N ARG A 157 -15.39 -4.74 6.63
CA ARG A 157 -15.48 -6.00 7.35
C ARG A 157 -16.92 -6.22 7.78
N HIS A 158 -17.60 -7.21 7.21
CA HIS A 158 -18.90 -7.63 7.71
C HIS A 158 -18.68 -8.60 8.88
N PRO A 159 -19.20 -8.32 10.09
CA PRO A 159 -18.96 -9.18 11.25
C PRO A 159 -19.51 -10.61 11.09
N ARG A 160 -20.47 -10.85 10.19
CA ARG A 160 -20.97 -12.16 9.77
C ARG A 160 -21.58 -12.02 8.37
N ASN A 161 -21.74 -13.15 7.68
CA ASN A 161 -22.48 -13.33 6.42
C ASN A 161 -23.60 -12.31 6.17
N HIS A 162 -23.83 -12.02 4.88
CA HIS A 162 -24.82 -11.13 4.25
C HIS A 162 -24.23 -9.81 3.77
N GLY A 163 -23.79 -9.84 2.51
CA GLY A 163 -23.24 -8.68 1.81
C GLY A 163 -24.29 -7.61 1.56
N VAL A 164 -23.96 -6.38 1.95
CA VAL A 164 -24.60 -5.21 1.38
C VAL A 164 -23.68 -4.70 0.27
N SER A 165 -24.05 -5.01 -0.98
CA SER A 165 -23.51 -4.29 -2.14
C SER A 165 -24.07 -2.86 -2.10
N LEU A 166 -23.20 -1.86 -2.15
CA LEU A 166 -23.60 -0.44 -2.25
C LEU A 166 -23.87 0.00 -3.69
N HIS A 167 -23.94 -0.93 -4.66
CA HIS A 167 -24.40 -0.57 -5.99
C HIS A 167 -25.93 -0.36 -5.94
N PRO A 168 -26.46 0.80 -6.35
CA PRO A 168 -27.90 0.94 -6.53
C PRO A 168 -28.34 -0.09 -7.57
N SER A 169 -29.25 -0.98 -7.19
CA SER A 169 -29.94 -1.87 -8.12
C SER A 169 -30.67 -1.00 -9.15
N GLY A 170 -30.30 -1.14 -10.42
CA GLY A 170 -31.04 -0.54 -11.53
C GLY A 170 -32.50 -1.01 -11.54
N PRO A 171 -33.42 -0.28 -12.20
CA PRO A 171 -34.85 -0.47 -12.01
C PRO A 171 -35.29 -1.85 -12.52
N SER A 172 -35.84 -2.66 -11.61
CA SER A 172 -36.61 -3.85 -11.99
C SER A 172 -37.90 -3.41 -12.67
N THR A 173 -38.06 -3.77 -13.94
CA THR A 173 -39.30 -3.61 -14.71
C THR A 173 -40.44 -4.36 -14.02
N PRO A 174 -41.60 -3.74 -13.75
CA PRO A 174 -42.75 -4.45 -13.23
C PRO A 174 -43.44 -5.22 -14.37
N ALA A 175 -43.59 -6.54 -14.20
CA ALA A 175 -44.49 -7.32 -15.03
C ALA A 175 -45.94 -7.01 -14.64
N PHE A 176 -46.75 -6.57 -15.60
CA PHE A 176 -48.21 -6.48 -15.48
C PHE A 176 -48.83 -7.88 -15.61
N PRO A 177 -49.83 -8.24 -14.79
CA PRO A 177 -50.61 -9.45 -15.00
C PRO A 177 -51.80 -9.18 -15.95
N PRO A 178 -52.28 -10.23 -16.63
CA PRO A 178 -53.69 -10.58 -16.58
C PRO A 178 -53.94 -11.75 -15.61
#